data_AF-A0A5J6VTQ2-F1
#
_entry.id   AF-A0A5J6VTQ2-F1
#
_cell.length_a   1.000
_cell.length_b   1.000
_cell.length_c   1.000
_cell.angle_alpha   90.00
_cell.angle_beta   90.00
_cell.angle_gamma   90.00
#
_symmetry.space_group_name_H-M   'P 1'
#
loop_
_entity.id
_entity.type
_entity.pdbx_description
1 polymer ?
#
loop_
_entity_poly.entity_id
_entity_poly.type
_entity_poly.pdbx_seq_one_letter_code
_entity_poly.pdbx_strand_id
1 'polypeptide(L)'
;MSTTTDTYVRARIDTNTKERAASALEAMGLSVSDAIRLLMLRIADEQRMPFHVKVPNATTKKAIAELEAGKGKKFTSVDDLMADLHADD
;
A
#
# COMPACT_ATOMS: atom_id res chain seq x y z
N MET A 1 -20.07 15.32 -14.54
CA MET A 1 -20.09 15.69 -13.10
C MET A 1 -20.11 14.40 -12.32
N SER A 2 -18.99 14.00 -11.71
CA SER A 2 -18.95 12.78 -10.89
C SER A 2 -19.70 13.06 -9.61
N THR A 3 -20.80 12.37 -9.37
CA THR A 3 -21.54 12.43 -8.11
C THR A 3 -20.68 11.77 -7.04
N THR A 4 -20.07 12.58 -6.15
CA THR A 4 -19.38 12.06 -4.99
C THR A 4 -20.41 11.48 -4.04
N THR A 5 -20.61 10.16 -4.11
CA THR A 5 -21.41 9.45 -3.11
C THR A 5 -20.57 9.31 -1.85
N ASP A 6 -21.04 9.89 -0.75
CA ASP A 6 -20.40 9.67 0.55
C ASP A 6 -20.46 8.18 0.92
N THR A 7 -19.30 7.60 1.22
CA THR A 7 -19.18 6.20 1.62
C THR A 7 -18.55 6.08 3.00
N TYR A 8 -18.79 4.97 3.68
CA TYR A 8 -18.30 4.73 5.03
C TYR A 8 -17.15 3.72 5.03
N VAL A 9 -16.09 4.01 5.78
CA VAL A 9 -15.03 3.06 6.09
C VAL A 9 -15.34 2.38 7.42
N ARG A 10 -15.42 1.05 7.43
CA ARG A 10 -15.63 0.24 8.66
C ARG A 10 -14.54 -0.83 8.75
N ALA A 11 -13.84 -0.85 9.87
CA ALA A 11 -12.84 -1.87 10.17
C ALA A 11 -13.07 -2.44 11.58
N ARG A 12 -12.93 -3.75 11.72
CA ARG A 12 -13.03 -4.42 13.02
C ARG A 12 -11.68 -4.29 13.74
N ILE A 13 -11.72 -3.79 14.97
CA ILE A 13 -10.58 -3.69 15.88
C ILE A 13 -11.03 -4.11 17.28
N ASP A 14 -10.10 -4.54 18.12
CA ASP A 14 -10.40 -4.83 19.53
C ASP A 14 -10.64 -3.53 20.32
N THR A 15 -11.40 -3.64 21.41
CA THR A 15 -11.80 -2.49 22.23
C THR A 15 -10.61 -1.76 22.83
N ASN A 16 -9.58 -2.48 23.31
CA ASN A 16 -8.42 -1.87 23.94
C ASN A 16 -7.62 -1.01 22.95
N THR A 17 -7.39 -1.52 21.73
CA THR A 17 -6.74 -0.78 20.66
C THR A 17 -7.56 0.45 20.28
N LYS A 18 -8.89 0.33 20.17
CA LYS A 18 -9.78 1.45 19.86
C LYS A 18 -9.66 2.59 20.88
N GLU A 19 -9.77 2.26 22.17
CA GLU A 19 -9.75 3.24 23.25
C GLU A 19 -8.40 3.96 23.33
N ARG A 20 -7.30 3.21 23.29
CA ARG A 20 -5.95 3.79 23.32
C ARG A 20 -5.68 4.71 22.14
N ALA A 21 -6.10 4.31 20.94
CA ALA A 21 -5.95 5.14 19.74
C ALA A 21 -6.83 6.40 19.81
N ALA A 22 -8.08 6.27 20.28
CA ALA A 22 -8.99 7.40 20.41
C ALA A 22 -8.46 8.46 21.39
N SER A 23 -7.99 8.05 22.57
CA SER A 23 -7.41 8.99 23.55
C SER A 23 -6.14 9.67 23.03
N ALA A 24 -5.29 8.93 22.31
CA ALA A 24 -4.08 9.51 21.72
C ALA A 24 -4.41 10.55 20.64
N LEU A 25 -5.41 10.27 19.78
CA LEU A 25 -5.87 11.20 18.75
C LEU A 25 -6.55 12.44 19.35
N GLU A 26 -7.37 12.25 20.38
CA GLU A 26 -8.03 13.35 21.09
C GLU A 26 -7.01 14.30 21.73
N ALA A 27 -5.95 13.76 22.33
CA ALA A 27 -4.83 14.56 22.84
C ALA A 27 -4.09 15.36 21.74
N MET A 28 -4.18 14.93 20.48
CA MET A 28 -3.67 15.64 19.30
C MET A 28 -4.71 16.58 18.68
N GLY A 29 -5.93 16.67 19.22
CA GLY A 29 -7.02 17.47 18.67
C GLY A 29 -7.68 16.86 17.43
N LEU A 30 -7.58 15.55 17.24
CA LEU A 30 -8.13 14.83 16.07
C LEU A 30 -9.19 13.82 16.48
N SER A 31 -10.24 13.69 15.68
CA SER A 31 -11.16 12.55 15.79
C SER A 31 -10.59 11.31 15.10
N VAL A 32 -11.10 10.13 15.45
CA VAL A 32 -10.78 8.88 14.73
C VAL A 32 -11.11 8.99 13.25
N SER A 33 -12.21 9.66 12.90
CA SER A 33 -12.60 9.87 11.51
C SER A 33 -11.64 10.80 10.76
N ASP A 34 -11.09 11.82 11.41
CA ASP A 34 -10.08 12.69 10.81
C ASP A 34 -8.81 11.91 10.48
N ALA A 35 -8.33 11.11 11.44
CA ALA A 35 -7.14 10.28 11.24
C ALA A 35 -7.33 9.28 10.08
N ILE A 36 -8.49 8.62 10.00
CA ILE A 36 -8.80 7.70 8.89
C ILE A 36 -8.85 8.44 7.56
N ARG A 37 -9.49 9.61 7.48
CA ARG A 37 -9.55 10.42 6.25
C ARG A 37 -8.16 10.83 5.78
N LEU A 38 -7.33 11.35 6.68
CA LEU A 38 -5.96 11.77 6.37
C LEU A 38 -5.10 10.58 5.89
N LEU A 39 -5.25 9.42 6.53
CA LEU A 39 -4.56 8.20 6.11
C LEU A 39 -4.96 7.81 4.68
N MET A 40 -6.26 7.79 4.36
CA MET A 40 -6.73 7.40 3.02
C MET A 40 -6.26 8.37 1.94
N LEU A 41 -6.30 9.69 2.21
CA LEU A 41 -5.76 10.70 1.30
C LEU A 41 -4.27 10.46 1.04
N ARG A 42 -3.49 10.24 2.10
CA ARG A 42 -2.04 10.05 1.97
C ARG A 42 -1.69 8.77 1.21
N ILE A 43 -2.44 7.69 1.42
CA ILE A 43 -2.27 6.44 0.66
C ILE A 43 -2.60 6.66 -0.82
N ALA A 44 -3.65 7.41 -1.14
CA ALA A 44 -4.04 7.71 -2.52
C ALA A 44 -2.96 8.53 -3.25
N ASP A 45 -2.40 9.54 -2.58
CA ASP A 45 -1.42 10.46 -3.18
C ASP A 45 -0.01 9.87 -3.25
N GLU A 46 0.45 9.18 -2.20
CA GLU A 46 1.83 8.69 -2.12
C GLU A 46 2.01 7.23 -2.51
N GLN A 47 0.91 6.49 -2.70
CA GLN A 47 0.93 5.04 -2.96
C GLN A 47 1.75 4.23 -1.93
N ARG A 48 1.80 4.71 -0.68
CA ARG A 48 2.51 4.05 0.43
C ARG A 48 1.79 4.26 1.76
N MET A 49 2.05 3.35 2.70
CA MET A 49 1.62 3.52 4.09
C MET A 49 2.49 4.58 4.79
N PRO A 50 1.96 5.29 5.80
CA PRO A 50 2.73 6.28 6.57
C PRO A 50 3.79 5.65 7.48
N PHE A 51 3.87 4.31 7.51
CA PHE A 51 4.90 3.55 8.20
C PHE A 51 5.51 2.54 7.22
N HIS A 52 6.75 2.13 7.51
CA HIS A 52 7.45 1.15 6.68
C HIS A 52 6.74 -0.21 6.74
N VAL A 53 6.16 -0.63 5.61
CA VAL A 53 5.64 -1.99 5.44
C VAL A 53 6.83 -2.89 5.14
N LYS A 54 7.35 -3.54 6.18
CA LYS A 54 8.59 -4.33 6.08
C LYS A 54 8.44 -5.66 5.34
N VAL A 55 7.22 -6.17 5.18
CA VAL A 55 6.97 -7.49 4.59
C VAL A 55 6.49 -7.32 3.15
N PRO A 56 7.22 -7.87 2.15
CA PRO A 56 6.78 -7.83 0.76
C PRO A 56 5.40 -8.49 0.61
N ASN A 57 4.57 -7.97 -0.29
CA ASN A 57 3.27 -8.59 -0.56
C ASN A 57 3.44 -9.98 -1.20
N ALA A 58 2.38 -10.77 -1.25
CA ALA A 58 2.44 -12.15 -1.76
C ALA A 58 3.00 -12.24 -3.19
N THR A 59 2.63 -11.29 -4.05
CA THR A 59 3.12 -11.22 -5.44
C THR A 59 4.62 -10.97 -5.48
N THR A 60 5.11 -9.97 -4.73
CA THR A 60 6.53 -9.67 -4.63
C THR A 60 7.32 -10.84 -4.05
N LYS A 61 6.78 -11.54 -3.04
CA LYS A 61 7.40 -12.75 -2.50
C LYS A 61 7.55 -13.86 -3.55
N LYS A 62 6.52 -14.09 -4.37
CA LYS A 62 6.57 -15.07 -5.46
C LYS A 62 7.63 -14.69 -6.50
N ALA A 63 7.64 -13.42 -6.93
CA ALA A 63 8.63 -12.92 -7.88
C ALA A 63 10.07 -13.09 -7.35
N ILE A 64 10.32 -12.76 -6.07
CA ILE A 64 11.63 -12.99 -5.44
C ILE A 64 11.98 -14.48 -5.46
N ALA A 65 11.06 -15.37 -5.07
CA ALA A 65 11.32 -16.80 -5.06
C ALA A 65 11.60 -17.38 -6.46
N GLU A 66 10.94 -16.87 -7.51
CA GLU A 66 11.20 -17.25 -8.89
C GLU A 66 12.60 -16.85 -9.36
N LEU A 67 13.03 -15.63 -9.00
CA LEU A 67 14.39 -15.15 -9.29
C LEU A 67 15.46 -15.96 -8.55
N GLU A 68 15.26 -16.21 -7.25
CA GLU A 68 16.16 -17.03 -6.42
C GLU A 68 16.23 -18.49 -6.92
N ALA A 69 15.13 -19.03 -7.44
CA ALA A 69 15.10 -20.35 -8.08
C ALA A 69 15.76 -20.39 -9.47
N GLY A 70 16.33 -19.27 -9.94
CA GLY A 70 16.99 -19.17 -11.23
C GLY A 70 16.05 -19.19 -12.43
N LYS A 71 14.74 -19.00 -12.21
CA LYS A 71 13.70 -18.98 -13.26
C LYS A 71 13.50 -17.59 -13.88
N GLY A 72 14.27 -16.60 -13.45
CA GLY A 72 14.29 -15.27 -14.05
C GLY A 72 14.76 -15.30 -15.50
N LYS A 73 14.10 -14.51 -16.36
CA LYS A 73 14.53 -14.31 -17.75
C LYS A 73 15.89 -13.62 -17.77
N LYS A 74 16.82 -14.17 -18.56
CA LYS A 74 18.18 -13.64 -18.72
C LYS A 74 18.33 -13.09 -20.12
N PHE A 75 19.05 -11.99 -20.24
CA PHE A 75 19.33 -11.32 -21.51
C PHE A 75 20.83 -11.19 -21.69
N THR A 76 21.26 -11.22 -22.95
CA THR A 76 22.66 -11.15 -23.36
C THR A 76 23.17 -9.71 -23.52
N SER A 77 22.26 -8.74 -23.67
CA SER A 77 22.56 -7.32 -23.77
C SER A 77 21.45 -6.48 -23.13
N VAL A 78 21.75 -5.21 -22.86
CA VAL A 78 20.76 -4.24 -22.38
C VAL A 78 19.70 -3.97 -23.46
N ASP A 79 20.09 -3.99 -24.73
CA ASP A 79 19.17 -3.78 -25.85
C ASP A 79 18.12 -4.90 -25.93
N ASP A 80 18.53 -6.16 -25.72
CA ASP A 80 17.61 -7.30 -25.68
C ASP A 80 16.61 -7.22 -24.51
N LEU A 81 17.07 -6.73 -23.35
CA LEU A 81 16.21 -6.51 -22.18
C LEU A 81 15.18 -5.40 -22.44
N MET A 82 15.60 -4.27 -23.01
CA MET A 82 14.72 -3.14 -23.28
C MET A 82 13.70 -3.47 -24.37
N ALA A 83 14.10 -4.21 -25.40
CA ALA A 83 13.19 -4.70 -26.43
C ALA A 83 12.08 -5.59 -25.86
N ASP A 84 12.39 -6.46 -24.90
CA ASP A 84 11.41 -7.32 -24.24
C ASP A 84 10.48 -6.53 -23.29
N LEU A 85 11.01 -5.56 -22.55
CA LEU A 85 10.25 -4.75 -21.60
C LEU A 85 9.19 -3.87 -22.29
N HIS A 86 9.50 -3.36 -23.48
CA HIS A 86 8.62 -2.51 -24.28
C HIS A 86 7.76 -3.28 -25.30
N ALA A 87 7.81 -4.62 -25.31
CA ALA A 87 7.07 -5.43 -26.27
C ALA A 87 5.54 -5.37 -26.08
N ASP A 88 5.07 -4.96 -24.89
CA ASP A 88 3.65 -4.89 -24.51
C ASP A 88 3.13 -3.44 -24.28
N ASP A 89 3.91 -2.41 -24.65
CA ASP A 89 3.48 -1.00 -24.68
C ASP A 89 2.65 -0.65 -25.94
#